data_AF-A0A127PDN6-F1
#
_entry.id   AF-A0A127PDN6-F1
#
_cell.length_a   1.000
_cell.length_b   1.000
_cell.length_c   1.000
_cell.angle_alpha   90.00
_cell.angle_beta   90.00
_cell.angle_gamma   90.00
#
_symmetry.space_group_name_H-M   'P 1'
#
loop_
_entity.id
_entity.type
_entity.pdbx_description
1 polymer ?
#
loop_
_entity_poly.entity_id
_entity_poly.type
_entity_poly.pdbx_seq_one_letter_code
_entity_poly.pdbx_strand_id
1 'polypeptide(L)' 'MVDNLIAGGQLQNYHLAHAAQADLHRRLGHVAEARAAYGRALALTQQEPERRFLHRRLAGLAEQ' A
#
# COMPACT_ATOMS: atom_id res chain seq x y z
N MET A 1 14.82 7.14 0.37
CA MET A 1 15.60 5.88 0.46
C MET A 1 14.76 4.61 0.71
N VAL A 2 13.42 4.64 0.62
CA VAL A 2 12.61 3.43 0.34
C VAL A 2 12.40 3.26 -1.18
N ASP A 3 12.25 4.37 -1.89
CA ASP A 3 12.00 4.44 -3.34
C ASP A 3 13.01 3.65 -4.19
N ASN A 4 14.31 3.78 -3.88
CA ASN A 4 15.38 3.10 -4.62
C ASN A 4 15.39 1.57 -4.45
N LEU A 5 14.77 1.05 -3.38
CA LEU A 5 14.69 -0.38 -3.12
C LEU A 5 13.47 -1.02 -3.81
N ILE A 6 12.40 -0.24 -4.02
CA ILE A 6 11.24 -0.61 -4.84
C ILE A 6 11.64 -0.70 -6.33
N ALA A 7 12.45 0.26 -6.80
CA ALA A 7 12.92 0.33 -8.18
C ALA A 7 13.78 -0.89 -8.61
N GLY A 8 14.46 -1.55 -7.66
CA GLY A 8 15.34 -2.70 -7.91
C GLY A 8 14.65 -4.04 -8.20
N GLY A 9 13.32 -4.08 -8.29
CA GLY A 9 12.58 -5.28 -8.73
C GLY A 9 12.38 -6.38 -7.69
N GLN A 10 13.23 -6.46 -6.66
CA GLN A 10 13.15 -7.52 -5.64
C GLN A 10 12.00 -7.34 -4.62
N LEU A 11 11.40 -6.15 -4.53
CA LEU A 11 10.25 -5.85 -3.66
C LEU A 11 8.96 -5.51 -4.42
N GLN A 12 8.96 -5.55 -5.76
CA GLN A 12 7.75 -5.32 -6.56
C GLN A 12 6.69 -6.42 -6.36
N ASN A 13 7.10 -7.62 -5.93
CA ASN A 13 6.19 -8.71 -5.54
C ASN A 13 5.88 -8.74 -4.04
N TYR A 14 6.44 -7.83 -3.24
CA TYR A 14 6.10 -7.69 -1.85
C TYR A 14 4.97 -6.67 -1.74
N HIS A 15 3.73 -7.15 -1.70
CA HIS A 15 2.54 -6.37 -1.34
C HIS A 15 2.75 -5.54 -0.06
N LEU A 16 3.59 -6.01 0.87
CA LEU A 16 4.02 -5.29 2.07
C LEU A 16 4.74 -3.98 1.78
N ALA A 17 5.53 -3.91 0.70
CA ALA A 17 6.26 -2.71 0.31
C ALA A 17 5.31 -1.61 -0.18
N HIS A 18 4.30 -1.98 -0.97
CA HIS A 18 3.23 -1.06 -1.39
C HIS A 18 2.33 -0.64 -0.23
N ALA A 19 2.04 -1.53 0.72
CA ALA A 19 1.28 -1.21 1.93
C ALA A 19 2.04 -0.22 2.85
N ALA A 20 3.36 -0.36 2.94
CA ALA A 20 4.22 0.56 3.68
C ALA A 20 4.28 1.94 3.01
N GLN A 21 4.41 1.99 1.68
CA GLN A 21 4.34 3.24 0.91
C GLN A 21 2.99 3.95 1.13
N ALA A 22 1.90 3.19 1.15
CA ALA A 22 0.57 3.73 1.41
C ALA A 22 0.42 4.32 2.84
N ASP A 23 0.99 3.68 3.86
CA ASP A 23 0.98 4.25 5.22
C ASP A 23 1.82 5.53 5.31
N LEU A 24 2.94 5.61 4.58
CA LEU A 24 3.76 6.81 4.52
C LEU A 24 2.97 7.99 3.90
N HIS A 25 2.36 7.78 2.73
CA HIS A 25 1.52 8.81 2.10
C HIS A 25 0.36 9.24 3.00
N ARG A 26 -0.29 8.29 3.68
CA ARG A 26 -1.35 8.60 4.66
C ARG A 26 -0.86 9.51 5.79
N ARG A 27 0.30 9.22 6.37
CA ARG A 27 0.90 10.04 7.44
C ARG A 27 1.27 11.44 6.96
N LEU A 28 1.62 11.59 5.70
CA LEU A 28 1.90 12.87 5.05
C LEU A 28 0.62 13.61 4.61
N GLY A 29 -0.56 13.03 4.77
CA GLY A 29 -1.84 13.61 4.32
C GLY A 29 -2.13 13.44 2.83
N HIS A 30 -1.30 12.69 2.10
CA HIS A 30 -1.43 12.45 0.68
C HIS A 30 -2.41 11.29 0.40
N VAL A 31 -3.70 11.54 0.62
CA VAL A 31 -4.75 10.50 0.58
C VAL A 31 -4.86 9.82 -0.79
N ALA A 32 -4.70 10.57 -1.89
CA ALA A 32 -4.79 10.03 -3.24
C ALA A 32 -3.65 9.03 -3.54
N GLU A 33 -2.41 9.40 -3.24
CA GLU A 33 -1.25 8.50 -3.39
C GLU A 33 -1.33 7.29 -2.44
N ALA A 34 -1.83 7.48 -1.21
CA ALA A 34 -2.05 6.38 -0.27
C ALA A 34 -3.06 5.36 -0.82
N ARG A 35 -4.17 5.83 -1.39
CA ARG A 35 -5.19 4.99 -2.02
C ARG A 35 -4.64 4.22 -3.22
N ALA A 36 -3.87 4.89 -4.08
CA ALA A 36 -3.24 4.25 -5.23
C ALA A 36 -2.24 3.15 -4.82
N ALA A 37 -1.43 3.40 -3.80
CA ALA A 37 -0.47 2.43 -3.28
C ALA A 37 -1.15 1.22 -2.62
N TYR A 38 -2.22 1.43 -1.82
CA TYR A 38 -3.02 0.32 -1.28
C TYR A 38 -3.72 -0.50 -2.37
N GLY A 39 -4.21 0.15 -3.44
CA GLY A 39 -4.78 -0.55 -4.59
C GLY A 39 -3.78 -1.48 -5.28
N ARG A 40 -2.54 -1.02 -5.46
CA ARG A 40 -1.44 -1.85 -6.00
C ARG A 40 -1.08 -3.01 -5.07
N ALA A 41 -0.99 -2.76 -3.76
CA ALA A 41 -0.77 -3.81 -2.75
C ALA A 41 -1.85 -4.90 -2.84
N LEU A 42 -3.12 -4.49 -2.99
CA LEU A 42 -4.26 -5.40 -3.07
C LEU A 42 -4.25 -6.25 -4.35
N ALA A 43 -3.84 -5.67 -5.47
CA ALA A 43 -3.71 -6.38 -6.74
C ALA A 43 -2.63 -7.48 -6.70
N LEU A 44 -1.57 -7.26 -5.92
CA LEU A 44 -0.45 -8.19 -5.78
C LEU A 44 -0.65 -9.23 -4.66
N THR A 45 -1.63 -9.00 -3.77
CA THR A 45 -1.91 -9.88 -2.63
C THR A 45 -2.80 -11.04 -3.03
N GLN A 46 -2.30 -12.27 -2.87
CA GLN A 46 -3.05 -13.50 -3.10
C GLN A 46 -3.69 -14.07 -1.83
N GLN A 47 -3.23 -13.67 -0.64
CA GLN A 47 -3.73 -14.17 0.64
C GLN A 47 -4.98 -13.40 1.10
N GLU A 48 -6.10 -14.12 1.27
CA GLU A 48 -7.40 -13.60 1.74
C GLU A 48 -7.33 -12.77 3.05
N PRO A 49 -6.61 -13.20 4.10
CA PRO A 49 -6.47 -12.40 5.33
C PRO A 49 -5.84 -11.03 5.08
N GLU A 50 -4.89 -11.00 4.15
CA GLU A 50 -4.07 -9.84 3.86
C GLU A 50 -4.81 -8.87 2.93
N ARG A 51 -5.65 -9.39 2.02
CA ARG A 51 -6.64 -8.59 1.26
C ARG A 51 -7.63 -7.90 2.20
N ARG A 52 -8.16 -8.61 3.21
CA ARG A 52 -9.07 -8.03 4.22
C ARG A 52 -8.39 -6.89 5.00
N PHE A 53 -7.12 -7.06 5.37
CA PHE A 53 -6.36 -6.00 6.03
C PHE A 53 -6.26 -4.74 5.15
N LEU A 54 -5.87 -4.89 3.88
CA LEU A 54 -5.76 -3.77 2.94
C LEU A 54 -7.11 -3.08 2.67
N HIS A 55 -8.19 -3.84 2.61
CA HIS A 55 -9.54 -3.30 2.44
C HIS A 55 -9.97 -2.42 3.63
N ARG A 56 -9.66 -2.85 4.87
CA ARG A 56 -9.92 -2.05 6.08
C ARG A 56 -9.13 -0.74 6.07
N ARG A 57 -7.88 -0.76 5.61
CA ARG A 57 -7.02 0.43 5.50
C ARG A 57 -7.54 1.40 4.45
N LEU A 58 -8.04 0.90 3.31
CA LEU A 58 -8.69 1.71 2.29
C LEU A 58 -10.00 2.34 2.78
N ALA A 59 -10.82 1.60 3.55
CA ALA A 59 -12.04 2.14 4.13
C ALA A 59 -11.74 3.29 5.09
N GLY A 60 -10.75 3.11 5.97
CA GLY A 60 -10.34 4.15 6.93
C GLY A 60 -9.74 5.41 6.29
N LEU A 61 -9.30 5.37 5.02
CA LEU A 61 -8.86 6.56 4.28
C LEU A 61 -10.02 7.41 3.74
N ALA A 62 -11.21 6.83 3.56
CA ALA A 62 -12.40 7.57 3.11
C ALA A 62 -13.04 8.37 4.26
N GLU A 63 -12.64 8.09 5.49
CA GLU A 63 -13.13 8.72 6.73
C GLU A 63 -12.19 9.83 7.25
N GLN A 64 -11.10 10.15 6.51
CA GLN A 64 -10.10 11.17 6.88
C GLN A 64 -10.30 12.49 6.14
#